data_AF-A0A0N4TAN8-F1
#
_entry.id   AF-A0A0N4TAN8-F1
#
_cell.length_a   1.000
_cell.length_b   1.000
_cell.length_c   1.000
_cell.angle_alpha   90.00
_cell.angle_beta   90.00
_cell.angle_gamma   90.00
#
_symmetry.space_group_name_H-M   'P 1'
#
loop_
_entity.id
_entity.type
_entity.pdbx_description
1 polymer ?
#
loop_
_entity_poly.entity_id
_entity_poly.type
_entity_poly.pdbx_seq_one_letter_code
_entity_poly.pdbx_strand_id
1 'polypeptide(L)'
;MRPFNLINRDGLSNLYTEQMYRYAPRPGCSFEIPTCGSPYLFCDARISPHCVSKIKFGGVCTGFEGLDACFNGICVAGRCISGIMPAPFVPQTELPSTLRGEITRQYASRQFTDCFNRMPCCEQWAKDGDCHTNKSPMVKFCAAACGKCRPSFNVSDEKQKDK
;
A
#
# COMPACT_ATOMS: atom_id res chain seq x y z
N MET A 1 0.08 -11.95 15.98
CA MET A 1 0.60 -10.92 15.04
C MET A 1 1.93 -11.39 14.47
N ARG A 2 2.50 -10.78 13.42
CA ARG A 2 3.82 -11.15 12.91
C ARG A 2 4.84 -10.11 13.36
N PRO A 3 5.92 -10.48 14.08
CA PRO A 3 6.28 -11.85 14.44
C PRO A 3 5.44 -12.40 15.58
N PHE A 4 5.43 -13.73 15.68
CA PHE A 4 4.48 -14.49 16.50
C PHE A 4 4.71 -14.39 18.02
N ASN A 5 5.74 -13.67 18.44
CA ASN A 5 6.04 -13.35 19.83
C ASN A 5 5.44 -12.01 20.30
N LEU A 6 4.66 -11.33 19.46
CA LEU A 6 3.94 -10.10 19.81
C LEU A 6 2.56 -10.38 20.41
N ILE A 7 2.20 -9.62 21.45
CA ILE A 7 0.85 -9.61 22.00
C ILE A 7 -0.03 -8.60 21.28
N ASN A 8 -1.36 -8.70 21.47
CA ASN A 8 -2.32 -7.81 20.80
C ASN A 8 -2.04 -6.31 21.02
N ARG A 9 -1.52 -5.95 22.19
CA ARG A 9 -1.12 -4.57 22.52
C ARG A 9 -0.03 -4.05 21.59
N ASP A 10 0.96 -4.88 21.27
CA ASP A 10 2.12 -4.48 20.46
C ASP A 10 1.72 -4.28 18.99
N GLY A 11 0.66 -4.94 18.53
CA GLY A 11 0.14 -4.77 17.16
C GLY A 11 -0.57 -3.44 16.91
N LEU A 12 -0.84 -2.66 17.97
CA LEU A 12 -1.42 -1.32 17.87
C LEU A 12 -0.35 -0.22 17.84
N SER A 13 0.94 -0.56 17.94
CA SER A 13 2.01 0.44 17.90
C SER A 13 2.21 0.98 16.47
N ASN A 14 2.54 2.27 16.39
CA ASN A 14 2.93 2.89 15.11
C ASN A 14 4.14 2.17 14.51
N LEU A 15 5.09 1.73 15.35
CA LEU A 15 6.26 0.96 14.92
C LEU A 15 5.87 -0.35 14.22
N TYR A 16 4.94 -1.12 14.80
CA TYR A 16 4.44 -2.35 14.17
C TYR A 16 3.77 -2.06 12.84
N THR A 17 2.91 -1.03 12.78
CA THR A 17 2.13 -0.74 11.59
C THR A 17 2.98 -0.20 10.44
N GLU A 18 3.93 0.69 10.73
CA GLU A 18 4.86 1.26 9.74
C GLU A 18 5.84 0.23 9.18
N GLN A 19 6.26 -0.74 10.00
CA GLN A 19 7.14 -1.80 9.55
C GLN A 19 6.39 -2.91 8.80
N MET A 20 5.25 -3.39 9.27
CA MET A 20 4.60 -4.57 8.71
C MET A 20 3.63 -4.27 7.57
N TYR A 21 3.06 -3.06 7.53
CA TYR A 21 2.12 -2.66 6.50
C TYR A 21 2.73 -1.61 5.59
N ARG A 22 2.47 -1.75 4.29
CA ARG A 22 2.74 -0.71 3.32
C ARG A 22 1.49 -0.50 2.51
N TYR A 23 1.08 0.76 2.44
CA TYR A 23 0.05 1.17 1.51
C TYR A 23 0.62 1.11 0.10
N ALA A 24 -0.21 0.71 -0.86
CA ALA A 24 0.11 0.92 -2.26
C ALA A 24 0.31 2.43 -2.52
N PRO A 25 1.15 2.81 -3.50
CA PRO A 25 1.22 4.20 -3.95
C PRO A 25 -0.18 4.75 -4.20
N ARG A 26 -0.45 5.96 -3.70
CA ARG A 26 -1.71 6.64 -3.99
C ARG A 26 -1.81 6.81 -5.51
N PRO A 27 -2.93 6.44 -6.16
CA PRO A 27 -3.08 6.67 -7.59
C PRO A 27 -2.90 8.16 -7.88
N GLY A 28 -1.99 8.46 -8.82
CA GLY A 28 -1.68 9.80 -9.28
C GLY A 28 -2.18 10.01 -10.71
N CYS A 29 -2.36 11.27 -11.09
CA CYS A 29 -2.66 11.68 -12.45
C CYS A 29 -1.82 12.91 -12.80
N SER A 30 -1.77 13.27 -14.09
CA SER A 30 -1.09 14.47 -14.59
C SER A 30 -1.94 15.13 -15.67
N PHE A 31 -1.51 16.30 -16.16
CA PHE A 31 -2.17 16.96 -17.31
C PHE A 31 -2.05 16.13 -18.60
N GLU A 32 -0.96 15.39 -18.78
CA GLU A 32 -0.74 14.49 -19.93
C GLU A 32 -1.52 13.19 -19.80
N ILE A 33 -1.70 12.69 -18.56
CA ILE A 33 -2.40 11.45 -18.24
C ILE A 33 -3.51 11.77 -17.23
N PRO A 34 -4.70 12.21 -17.68
CA PRO A 34 -5.80 12.63 -16.80
C PRO A 34 -6.61 11.45 -16.21
N THR A 35 -6.05 10.24 -16.23
CA THR A 35 -6.73 9.01 -15.79
C THR A 35 -6.13 8.48 -14.50
N CYS A 36 -6.99 8.03 -13.57
CA CYS A 36 -6.60 7.57 -12.24
C CYS A 36 -6.54 6.04 -12.08
N GLY A 37 -6.65 5.29 -13.16
CA GLY A 37 -6.53 3.83 -13.15
C GLY A 37 -7.70 3.08 -12.48
N SER A 38 -8.79 3.77 -12.14
CA SER A 38 -9.96 3.20 -11.47
C SER A 38 -11.24 3.83 -12.03
N PRO A 39 -12.31 3.06 -12.24
CA PRO A 39 -13.59 3.60 -12.73
C PRO A 39 -14.29 4.51 -11.70
N TYR A 40 -13.86 4.45 -10.44
CA TYR A 40 -14.44 5.23 -9.35
C TYR A 40 -13.65 6.51 -9.04
N LEU A 41 -12.54 6.76 -9.76
CA LEU A 41 -11.70 7.93 -9.56
C LEU A 41 -11.63 8.77 -10.84
N PHE A 42 -11.46 10.08 -10.67
CA PHE A 42 -11.19 11.02 -11.75
C PHE A 42 -10.04 11.96 -11.34
N CYS A 43 -9.39 12.57 -12.33
CA CYS A 43 -8.31 13.51 -12.09
C CYS A 43 -8.85 14.93 -11.87
N ASP A 44 -8.64 15.49 -10.68
CA ASP A 44 -8.86 16.92 -10.42
C ASP A 44 -7.58 17.68 -10.77
N ALA A 45 -7.57 18.31 -11.94
CA ALA A 45 -6.43 19.06 -12.46
C ALA A 45 -6.53 20.59 -12.22
N ARG A 46 -7.47 21.06 -11.39
CA ARG A 46 -7.75 22.50 -11.25
C ARG A 46 -6.64 23.29 -10.53
N ILE A 47 -6.01 22.69 -9.53
CA ILE A 47 -4.91 23.32 -8.75
C ILE A 47 -3.64 22.49 -8.87
N SER A 48 -3.74 21.21 -8.50
CA SER A 48 -2.65 20.24 -8.62
C SER A 48 -3.28 18.91 -9.00
N PRO A 49 -2.79 18.22 -10.04
CA PRO A 49 -3.40 16.99 -10.53
C PRO A 49 -3.33 15.91 -9.46
N HIS A 50 -4.49 15.53 -8.95
CA HIS A 50 -4.62 14.45 -7.99
C HIS A 50 -5.92 13.68 -8.22
N CYS A 51 -5.90 12.39 -7.86
CA CYS A 51 -7.05 11.52 -8.03
C CYS A 51 -8.07 11.68 -6.91
N VAL A 52 -9.32 11.91 -7.29
CA VAL A 52 -10.47 12.12 -6.41
C VAL A 52 -11.59 11.14 -6.77
N SER A 53 -12.44 10.78 -5.81
CA SER A 53 -13.59 9.91 -6.03
C SER A 53 -14.63 10.55 -6.94
N LYS A 54 -15.14 9.80 -7.92
CA LYS A 54 -16.27 10.21 -8.74
C LYS A 54 -17.54 10.38 -7.91
N ILE A 55 -18.38 11.29 -8.39
CA ILE A 55 -19.63 11.70 -7.78
C ILE A 55 -20.73 10.75 -8.24
N LYS A 56 -21.53 10.25 -7.29
CA LYS A 56 -22.68 9.38 -7.59
C LYS A 56 -23.72 10.09 -8.46
N PHE A 57 -24.58 9.31 -9.10
CA PHE A 57 -25.76 9.81 -9.79
C PHE A 57 -26.60 10.75 -8.88
N GLY A 58 -27.01 11.89 -9.43
CA GLY A 58 -27.75 12.95 -8.73
C GLY A 58 -26.92 13.79 -7.75
N GLY A 59 -25.63 13.49 -7.58
CA GLY A 59 -24.72 14.26 -6.73
C GLY A 59 -24.34 15.61 -7.35
N VAL A 60 -23.83 16.51 -6.50
CA VAL A 60 -23.43 17.87 -6.89
C VAL A 60 -22.05 17.84 -7.53
N CYS A 61 -21.93 18.35 -8.75
CA CYS A 61 -20.69 18.39 -9.54
C CYS A 61 -20.28 19.82 -9.92
N THR A 62 -20.82 20.84 -9.24
CA THR A 62 -20.46 22.25 -9.44
C THR A 62 -18.96 22.48 -9.33
N GLY A 63 -18.38 23.12 -10.35
CA GLY A 63 -16.93 23.37 -10.42
C GLY A 63 -16.10 22.17 -10.88
N PHE A 64 -16.74 21.07 -11.27
CA PHE A 64 -16.12 19.95 -12.01
C PHE A 64 -16.75 19.77 -13.40
N GLU A 65 -17.35 20.83 -13.92
CA GLU A 65 -17.98 20.85 -15.24
C GLU A 65 -16.91 20.61 -16.32
N GLY A 66 -17.18 19.69 -17.25
CA GLY A 66 -16.24 19.30 -18.30
C GLY A 66 -15.18 18.27 -17.88
N LEU A 67 -15.09 17.90 -16.60
CA LEU A 67 -14.25 16.80 -16.12
C LEU A 67 -15.06 15.49 -16.02
N ASP A 68 -14.36 14.36 -15.98
CA ASP A 68 -14.93 13.01 -15.78
C ASP A 68 -15.34 12.76 -14.32
N ALA A 69 -15.96 13.75 -13.68
CA ALA A 69 -16.25 13.75 -12.25
C ALA A 69 -17.46 12.90 -11.87
N CYS A 70 -18.37 12.60 -12.80
CA CYS A 70 -19.58 11.85 -12.53
C CYS A 70 -19.39 10.35 -12.81
N PHE A 71 -19.83 9.49 -11.89
CA PHE A 71 -19.80 8.04 -12.10
C PHE A 71 -20.89 7.65 -13.12
N ASN A 72 -20.47 7.11 -14.27
CA ASN A 72 -21.36 6.72 -15.38
C ASN A 72 -22.34 7.83 -15.81
N GLY A 73 -21.86 9.08 -15.86
CA GLY A 73 -22.72 10.21 -16.18
C GLY A 73 -21.93 11.44 -16.58
N ILE A 74 -22.66 12.52 -16.83
CA ILE A 74 -22.10 13.83 -17.17
C ILE A 74 -22.57 14.87 -16.17
N CYS A 75 -21.74 15.87 -15.91
CA CYS A 75 -22.10 16.99 -15.07
C CYS A 75 -22.91 18.00 -15.89
N VAL A 76 -24.20 18.12 -15.59
CA VAL A 76 -25.11 19.06 -16.26
C VAL A 76 -25.89 19.83 -15.20
N ALA A 77 -25.91 21.16 -15.32
CA ALA A 77 -26.55 22.05 -14.35
C ALA A 77 -26.12 21.79 -12.90
N GLY A 78 -24.82 21.50 -12.70
CA GLY A 78 -24.25 21.23 -11.38
C GLY A 78 -24.65 19.88 -10.76
N ARG A 79 -25.28 18.98 -11.52
CA ARG A 79 -25.62 17.61 -11.05
C ARG A 79 -25.18 16.52 -12.01
N CYS A 80 -24.83 15.37 -11.45
CA CYS A 80 -24.52 14.18 -12.23
C CYS A 80 -25.79 13.51 -12.74
N ILE A 81 -25.98 13.51 -14.06
CA ILE A 81 -27.09 12.83 -14.74
C ILE A 81 -26.56 11.72 -15.65
N SER A 82 -27.45 10.82 -16.07
CA SER A 82 -27.11 9.74 -17.00
C SER A 82 -26.80 10.34 -18.36
N GLY A 83 -25.66 9.98 -18.95
CA GLY A 83 -25.20 10.48 -20.25
C GLY A 83 -24.52 9.40 -21.07
N ILE A 84 -24.24 9.71 -22.35
CA ILE A 84 -23.54 8.80 -23.27
C ILE A 84 -22.14 8.51 -22.72
N MET A 85 -21.84 7.24 -22.53
CA MET A 85 -20.61 6.77 -21.93
C MET A 85 -19.40 7.08 -22.83
N PRO A 86 -18.28 7.59 -22.31
CA PRO A 86 -17.00 7.32 -22.95
C PRO A 86 -16.75 5.81 -22.94
N ALA A 87 -16.01 5.32 -23.94
CA ALA A 87 -15.69 3.91 -24.09
C ALA A 87 -15.18 3.31 -22.76
N PRO A 88 -15.46 2.01 -22.48
CA PRO A 88 -15.00 1.36 -21.26
C PRO A 88 -13.50 1.58 -21.06
N PHE A 89 -13.14 1.94 -19.83
CA PHE A 89 -11.76 2.13 -19.42
C PHE A 89 -10.96 0.87 -19.76
N VAL A 90 -10.01 1.01 -20.68
CA VAL A 90 -8.96 0.03 -20.90
C VAL A 90 -7.79 0.49 -20.02
N PRO A 91 -7.42 -0.24 -18.94
CA PRO A 91 -6.22 0.09 -18.19
C PRO A 91 -5.01 -0.03 -19.10
N GLN A 92 -4.45 1.11 -19.51
CA GLN A 92 -3.08 1.17 -20.02
C GLN A 92 -2.14 1.11 -18.81
N THR A 93 -2.02 -0.07 -18.22
CA THR A 93 -1.20 -0.33 -17.02
C THR A 93 0.30 -0.45 -17.31
N GLU A 94 0.74 -0.23 -18.55
CA GLU A 94 2.15 -0.25 -18.91
C GLU A 94 2.76 1.12 -18.59
N LEU A 95 3.14 1.34 -17.33
CA LEU A 95 4.04 2.45 -17.00
C LEU A 95 5.35 2.31 -17.80
N PRO A 96 5.91 3.41 -18.33
CA PRO A 96 7.25 3.41 -18.86
C PRO A 96 8.23 2.81 -17.84
N SER A 97 9.08 1.89 -18.29
CA SER A 97 10.02 1.15 -17.44
C SER A 97 10.92 2.06 -16.60
N THR A 98 11.24 3.25 -17.10
CA THR A 98 11.99 4.30 -16.42
C THR A 98 11.28 4.85 -15.18
N LEU A 99 10.01 5.23 -15.32
CA LEU A 99 9.18 5.74 -14.22
C LEU A 99 8.95 4.66 -13.15
N ARG A 100 8.80 3.40 -13.57
CA ARG A 100 8.73 2.25 -12.65
C ARG A 100 10.01 2.09 -11.83
N GLY A 101 11.18 2.34 -12.43
CA GLY A 101 12.48 2.35 -11.74
C GLY A 101 12.62 3.48 -10.71
N GLU A 102 12.17 4.68 -11.05
CA GLU A 102 12.22 5.86 -10.16
C GLU A 102 11.29 5.73 -8.97
N ILE A 103 10.05 5.26 -9.19
CA ILE A 103 9.10 4.93 -8.12
C ILE A 103 9.72 3.87 -7.20
N THR A 104 10.30 2.79 -7.74
CA THR A 104 10.96 1.75 -6.93
C THR A 104 12.09 2.32 -6.05
N ARG A 105 12.87 3.27 -6.57
CA ARG A 105 13.94 3.95 -5.81
C ARG A 105 13.40 4.86 -4.71
N GLN A 106 12.32 5.60 -4.96
CA GLN A 106 11.69 6.44 -3.92
C GLN A 106 11.09 5.59 -2.80
N TYR A 107 10.42 4.48 -3.12
CA TYR A 107 9.87 3.55 -2.13
C TYR A 107 10.94 2.72 -1.39
N ALA A 108 12.16 2.59 -1.94
CA ALA A 108 13.29 1.97 -1.26
C ALA A 108 13.82 2.81 -0.08
N SER A 109 13.47 4.10 0.00
CA SER A 109 13.91 5.01 1.08
C SER A 109 13.14 4.84 2.39
N ARG A 110 11.95 4.21 2.38
CA ARG A 110 11.31 3.71 3.60
C ARG A 110 11.87 2.32 3.88
N GLN A 111 12.88 2.26 4.75
CA GLN A 111 13.67 1.08 5.07
C GLN A 111 12.83 -0.02 5.74
N PHE A 112 12.04 -0.76 4.96
CA PHE A 112 11.46 -2.00 5.43
C PHE A 112 12.55 -3.04 5.65
N THR A 113 12.74 -3.41 6.90
CA THR A 113 13.65 -4.49 7.24
C THR A 113 12.88 -5.81 7.15
N ASP A 114 13.07 -6.56 6.06
CA ASP A 114 12.46 -7.89 5.83
C ASP A 114 13.14 -8.95 6.70
N CYS A 115 13.06 -8.79 8.02
CA CYS A 115 13.63 -9.72 8.99
C CYS A 115 12.61 -10.06 10.07
N PHE A 116 11.83 -11.12 9.83
CA PHE A 116 10.88 -11.65 10.79
C PHE A 116 10.57 -13.12 10.48
N ASN A 117 10.11 -13.85 11.49
CA ASN A 117 9.65 -15.23 11.33
C ASN A 117 8.32 -15.26 10.58
N ARG A 118 8.26 -16.00 9.48
CA ARG A 118 7.08 -16.19 8.63
C ARG A 118 6.18 -17.32 9.13
N MET A 119 6.71 -18.22 9.96
CA MET A 119 5.99 -19.35 10.56
C MET A 119 5.92 -19.25 12.09
N PRO A 120 4.81 -19.66 12.73
CA PRO A 120 4.66 -19.61 14.19
C PRO A 120 5.69 -20.42 14.96
N CYS A 121 6.11 -21.57 14.41
CA CYS A 121 6.98 -22.53 15.07
C CYS A 121 8.48 -22.23 14.91
N CYS A 122 8.86 -21.12 14.28
CA CYS A 122 10.27 -20.80 14.02
C CYS A 122 11.13 -20.76 15.30
N GLU A 123 10.60 -20.23 16.40
CA GLU A 123 11.30 -20.20 17.69
C GLU A 123 11.53 -21.61 18.26
N GLN A 124 10.56 -22.51 18.07
CA GLN A 124 10.66 -23.89 18.55
C GLN A 124 11.64 -24.69 17.71
N TRP A 125 11.52 -24.63 16.38
CA TRP A 125 12.44 -25.29 15.45
C TRP A 125 13.89 -24.81 15.62
N ALA A 126 14.10 -23.53 15.91
CA ALA A 126 15.43 -23.02 16.22
C ALA A 126 16.01 -23.66 17.49
N LYS A 127 15.20 -23.86 18.53
CA LYS A 127 15.62 -24.56 19.77
C LYS A 127 15.89 -26.05 19.52
N ASP A 128 15.10 -26.68 18.65
CA ASP A 128 15.24 -28.09 18.29
C ASP A 128 16.44 -28.36 17.35
N GLY A 129 17.16 -27.30 16.92
CA GLY A 129 18.38 -27.40 16.11
C GLY A 129 18.15 -27.39 14.60
N ASP A 130 16.93 -27.09 14.12
CA ASP A 130 16.61 -27.07 12.69
C ASP A 130 17.38 -26.01 11.91
N CYS A 131 17.90 -24.98 12.58
CA CYS A 131 18.79 -24.00 11.95
C CYS A 131 20.05 -24.65 11.36
N HIS A 132 20.46 -25.83 11.85
CA HIS A 132 21.59 -26.60 11.36
C HIS A 132 21.18 -27.83 10.57
N THR A 133 20.12 -28.53 11.00
CA THR A 133 19.64 -29.76 10.35
C THR A 133 18.81 -29.46 9.10
N ASN A 134 17.92 -28.46 9.19
CA ASN A 134 16.96 -28.10 8.15
C ASN A 134 17.18 -26.65 7.64
N LYS A 135 18.42 -26.36 7.22
CA LYS A 135 18.92 -25.02 6.92
C LYS A 135 18.07 -24.23 5.91
N SER A 136 17.71 -24.86 4.79
CA SER A 136 17.07 -24.17 3.65
C SER A 136 15.70 -23.55 4.01
N PRO A 137 14.73 -24.31 4.55
CA PRO A 137 13.46 -23.73 4.99
C PRO A 137 13.64 -22.80 6.19
N MET A 138 14.56 -23.10 7.10
CA MET A 138 14.82 -22.21 8.24
C MET A 138 15.35 -20.84 7.82
N VAL A 139 16.26 -20.77 6.84
CA VAL A 139 16.74 -19.49 6.30
C VAL A 139 15.62 -18.75 5.57
N LYS A 140 14.75 -19.46 4.85
CA LYS A 140 13.67 -18.83 4.05
C LYS A 140 12.51 -18.31 4.91
N PHE A 141 12.12 -19.06 5.93
CA PHE A 141 10.91 -18.79 6.71
C PHE A 141 11.19 -18.32 8.13
N CYS A 142 12.34 -18.67 8.69
CA CYS A 142 12.70 -18.47 10.10
C CYS A 142 14.03 -17.71 10.24
N ALA A 143 14.33 -16.82 9.29
CA ALA A 143 15.57 -16.08 9.23
C ALA A 143 15.90 -15.35 10.54
N ALA A 144 14.89 -14.79 11.21
CA ALA A 144 15.06 -14.09 12.48
C ALA A 144 15.41 -15.07 13.62
N ALA A 145 14.67 -16.18 13.78
CA ALA A 145 14.95 -17.19 14.82
C ALA A 145 16.33 -17.85 14.66
N CYS A 146 16.79 -18.06 13.43
CA CYS A 146 18.10 -18.63 13.15
C CYS A 146 19.24 -17.59 13.07
N GLY A 147 18.99 -16.33 13.45
CA GLY A 147 20.00 -15.26 13.49
C GLY A 147 20.60 -14.90 12.12
N LYS A 148 19.87 -15.14 11.03
CA LYS A 148 20.29 -14.85 9.65
C LYS A 148 20.06 -13.40 9.24
N CYS A 149 19.27 -12.66 10.02
CA CYS A 149 19.00 -11.26 9.82
C CYS A 149 18.77 -10.59 11.19
N ARG A 150 18.86 -9.26 11.24
CA ARG A 150 18.56 -8.48 12.44
C ARG A 150 17.21 -7.78 12.29
N PRO A 151 16.21 -8.09 13.13
CA PRO A 151 14.93 -7.37 13.09
C PRO A 151 15.12 -5.94 13.57
N SER A 152 14.39 -5.00 12.97
CA SER A 152 14.36 -3.59 13.41
C SER A 152 13.32 -3.34 14.51
N PHE A 153 12.40 -4.28 14.76
CA PHE A 153 11.53 -4.27 15.94
C PHE A 153 12.21 -5.07 17.05
N ASN A 154 12.33 -4.49 18.24
CA ASN A 154 12.77 -5.20 19.43
C ASN A 154 11.65 -5.08 20.47
N VAL A 155 10.96 -6.19 20.74
CA VAL A 155 9.85 -6.27 21.71
C VAL A 155 10.33 -5.91 23.13
N SER A 156 11.66 -5.98 23.36
CA SER A 156 12.29 -5.62 24.62
C SER A 156 12.36 -4.10 24.84
N ASP A 157 12.42 -3.30 23.78
CA ASP A 157 12.68 -1.85 23.87
C ASP A 157 11.41 -1.03 24.14
N GLU A 158 10.21 -1.52 23.79
CA GLU A 158 8.95 -0.83 24.15
C GLU A 158 8.56 -1.02 25.62
N LYS A 159 9.07 -2.06 26.29
CA LYS A 159 8.86 -2.23 27.75
C LYS A 159 9.61 -1.19 28.59
N GLN A 160 10.55 -0.46 28.00
CA GLN A 160 11.39 0.52 28.69
C GLN A 160 10.81 1.94 28.69
N LYS A 161 9.80 2.23 27.85
CA LYS A 161 9.23 3.59 27.69
C LYS A 161 8.00 3.87 28.56
N ASP A 162 7.53 2.85 29.27
CA ASP A 162 6.31 2.87 30.10
C ASP A 162 6.64 2.69 31.60
N LYS A 163 7.80 3.24 32.03
CA LYS A 163 8.18 3.32 33.44
C LYS A 163 8.56 4.75 33.83
#